data_AF-A0A2V4EFW2-F1
#
_entry.id   AF-A0A2V4EFW2-F1
#
_cell.length_a   1.000
_cell.length_b   1.000
_cell.length_c   1.000
_cell.angle_alpha   90.00
_cell.angle_beta   90.00
_cell.angle_gamma   90.00
#
_symmetry.space_group_name_H-M   'P 1'
#
loop_
_entity.id
_entity.type
_entity.pdbx_description
1 polymer ?
#
loop_
_entity_poly.entity_id
_entity_poly.type
_entity_poly.pdbx_seq_one_letter_code
_entity_poly.pdbx_strand_id
1 'polypeptide(L)'
;MNIKYPKTELMVVLGSKVYPLYVTATTEEIENNMQITSREDFLTFKTAIKKDHGNGLWYPGCDTNPYWTDWTVKKNAIKSFVKLPEPQVKINYDYNEEDF
;
A
#
# COMPACT_ATOMS: atom_id res chain seq x y z
N MET A 1 2.51 -12.15 -14.51
CA MET A 1 2.86 -11.78 -13.12
C MET A 1 1.70 -10.96 -12.56
N ASN A 2 1.02 -11.41 -11.51
CA ASN A 2 -0.10 -10.68 -10.92
C ASN A 2 0.43 -9.49 -10.10
N ILE A 3 0.47 -8.30 -10.73
CA ILE A 3 0.80 -7.06 -10.04
C ILE A 3 -0.31 -6.80 -9.02
N LYS A 4 0.00 -6.96 -7.73
CA LYS A 4 -0.88 -6.46 -6.67
C LYS A 4 -0.85 -4.94 -6.77
N TYR A 5 -2.00 -4.30 -6.81
CA TYR A 5 -2.12 -2.85 -6.69
C TYR A 5 -2.41 -2.48 -5.22
N PRO A 6 -1.91 -1.34 -4.73
CA PRO A 6 -2.29 -0.87 -3.41
C PRO A 6 -3.78 -0.58 -3.36
N LYS A 7 -4.42 -0.96 -2.25
CA LYS A 7 -5.86 -0.81 -2.03
C LYS A 7 -6.18 0.36 -1.10
N THR A 8 -5.24 0.72 -0.23
CA THR A 8 -5.42 1.79 0.76
C THR A 8 -4.17 2.64 0.86
N GLU A 9 -4.36 3.93 1.05
CA GLU A 9 -3.32 4.90 1.43
C GLU A 9 -3.46 5.19 2.93
N LEU A 10 -2.39 4.97 3.70
CA LEU A 10 -2.29 5.24 5.13
C LEU A 10 -1.46 6.51 5.36
N MET A 11 -1.98 7.45 6.14
CA MET A 11 -1.22 8.63 6.57
C MET A 11 -0.53 8.35 7.90
N VAL A 12 0.79 8.16 7.87
CA VAL A 12 1.59 7.80 9.05
C VAL A 12 2.51 8.96 9.45
N VAL A 13 2.47 9.34 10.72
CA VAL A 13 3.37 10.34 11.30
C VAL A 13 4.69 9.69 11.71
N LEU A 14 5.80 10.16 11.13
CA LEU A 14 7.15 9.82 11.53
C LEU A 14 7.90 11.11 11.91
N GLY A 15 8.18 11.29 13.20
CA GLY A 15 8.73 12.53 13.72
C GLY A 15 7.78 13.71 13.49
N SER A 16 8.22 14.71 12.74
CA SER A 16 7.44 15.92 12.42
C SER A 16 6.76 15.88 11.05
N LYS A 17 6.83 14.75 10.33
CA LYS A 17 6.33 14.62 8.95
C LYS A 17 5.24 13.54 8.85
N VAL A 18 4.32 13.74 7.91
CA VAL A 18 3.32 12.75 7.52
C VAL A 18 3.78 12.08 6.23
N TYR A 19 3.72 10.76 6.19
CA TYR A 19 4.12 9.94 5.07
C TYR A 19 2.94 9.08 4.59
N PRO A 20 2.59 9.12 3.29
CA PRO A 20 1.58 8.24 2.73
C PRO A 20 2.18 6.85 2.45
N LEU A 21 1.67 5.82 3.12
CA LEU A 21 2.01 4.43 2.83
C LEU A 21 0.92 3.81 1.95
N TYR A 22 1.32 3.26 0.81
CA TYR A 22 0.41 2.59 -0.12
C TYR A 22 0.44 1.10 0.15
N VAL A 23 -0.65 0.54 0.68
CA VAL A 23 -0.66 -0.82 1.24
C VAL A 23 -1.62 -1.75 0.49
N THR A 24 -1.37 -3.06 0.57
CA THR A 24 -2.28 -4.06 -0.03
C THR A 24 -3.53 -4.32 0.80
N ALA A 25 -3.57 -3.87 2.06
CA ALA A 25 -4.69 -4.06 2.96
C ALA A 25 -5.89 -3.20 2.53
N THR A 26 -7.11 -3.71 2.69
CA THR A 26 -8.34 -2.95 2.50
C THR A 26 -8.58 -2.00 3.67
N THR A 27 -9.45 -1.01 3.49
CA THR A 27 -9.87 -0.12 4.57
C THR A 27 -10.57 -0.89 5.69
N GLU A 28 -11.35 -1.92 5.37
CA GLU A 28 -12.00 -2.80 6.36
C GLU A 28 -10.97 -3.58 7.20
N GLU A 29 -9.95 -4.15 6.56
CA GLU A 29 -8.85 -4.83 7.27
C GLU A 29 -8.11 -3.84 8.20
N ILE A 30 -7.90 -2.61 7.75
CA ILE A 30 -7.28 -1.56 8.56
C ILE A 30 -8.19 -1.16 9.73
N GLU A 31 -9.47 -0.91 9.49
CA GLU A 31 -10.46 -0.58 10.52
C GLU A 31 -10.53 -1.64 11.60
N ASN A 32 -10.64 -2.91 11.20
CA ASN A 32 -10.67 -4.04 12.12
C ASN A 32 -9.39 -4.11 12.97
N ASN A 33 -8.21 -4.00 12.34
CA ASN A 33 -6.94 -3.96 13.05
C ASN A 33 -6.86 -2.77 14.02
N MET A 34 -7.39 -1.61 13.65
CA MET A 34 -7.43 -0.42 14.49
C MET A 34 -8.42 -0.56 15.66
N GLN A 35 -9.45 -1.39 15.56
CA GLN A 35 -10.41 -1.61 16.66
C GLN A 35 -9.89 -2.61 17.70
N ILE A 36 -9.19 -3.67 17.28
CA ILE A 36 -8.78 -4.77 18.16
C ILE A 36 -7.43 -4.55 18.86
N THR A 37 -6.65 -3.56 18.44
CA THR A 37 -5.32 -3.29 19.00
C THR A 37 -5.32 -2.17 20.04
N SER A 38 -4.36 -2.21 20.97
CA SER A 38 -4.08 -1.13 21.90
C SER A 38 -3.43 0.08 21.19
N ARG A 39 -3.48 1.25 21.83
CA ARG A 39 -2.92 2.50 21.27
C ARG A 39 -1.42 2.42 20.97
N GLU A 40 -0.67 1.66 21.76
CA GLU A 40 0.79 1.55 21.66
C GLU A 40 1.26 0.33 20.86
N ASP A 41 0.32 -0.47 20.34
CA ASP A 41 0.64 -1.64 19.56
C ASP A 41 1.26 -1.28 18.21
N PHE A 42 2.02 -2.22 17.67
CA PHE A 42 2.58 -2.15 16.34
C PHE A 42 1.68 -2.86 15.33
N LEU A 43 1.53 -2.25 14.17
CA LEU A 43 0.80 -2.80 13.02
C LEU A 43 1.77 -2.92 11.85
N THR A 44 1.81 -4.10 11.22
CA THR A 44 2.64 -4.36 10.04
C THR A 44 1.78 -4.41 8.79
N PHE A 45 2.15 -3.62 7.78
CA PHE A 45 1.45 -3.57 6.51
C PHE A 45 2.40 -3.86 5.36
N LYS A 46 1.93 -4.68 4.41
CA LYS A 46 2.60 -4.88 3.14
C LYS A 46 2.47 -3.61 2.29
N THR A 47 3.58 -2.90 2.16
CA THR A 47 3.68 -1.52 1.68
C THR A 47 4.47 -1.48 0.37
N ALA A 48 4.02 -0.63 -0.56
CA ALA A 48 4.70 -0.38 -1.82
C ALA A 48 5.88 0.58 -1.64
N ILE A 49 7.03 0.19 -2.17
CA ILE A 49 8.27 0.99 -2.23
C ILE A 49 8.82 0.99 -3.66
N LYS A 50 9.69 1.95 -3.97
CA LYS A 50 10.41 1.97 -5.25
C LYS A 50 11.45 0.83 -5.26
N LYS A 51 11.62 0.16 -6.41
CA LYS A 51 12.57 -0.95 -6.60
C LYS A 51 14.01 -0.51 -6.37
N ASP A 52 14.33 0.72 -6.72
CA ASP A 52 15.65 1.32 -6.54
C ASP A 52 15.82 1.58 -5.05
N HIS A 53 16.37 0.60 -4.35
CA HIS A 53 16.65 0.64 -2.91
C HIS A 53 17.28 1.99 -2.55
N GLY A 54 16.58 2.80 -1.73
CA GLY A 54 17.05 4.11 -1.27
C GLY A 54 16.20 5.32 -1.69
N ASN A 55 15.32 5.20 -2.69
CA ASN A 55 14.59 6.36 -3.25
C ASN A 55 13.16 6.59 -2.71
N GLY A 56 12.82 5.99 -1.57
CA GLY A 56 11.64 6.33 -0.80
C GLY A 56 10.36 5.58 -1.17
N LEU A 57 9.24 6.12 -0.69
CA LEU A 57 7.91 5.54 -0.82
C LEU A 57 7.47 5.53 -2.29
N TRP A 58 6.81 4.45 -2.69
CA TRP A 58 6.09 4.41 -3.95
C TRP A 58 4.81 5.25 -3.83
N TYR A 59 4.34 5.85 -4.92
CA TYR A 59 3.05 6.53 -4.98
C TYR A 59 2.42 6.39 -6.37
N PRO A 60 1.08 6.50 -6.51
CA PRO A 60 0.39 6.50 -7.80
C PRO A 60 0.96 7.58 -8.72
N GLY A 61 1.49 7.17 -9.86
CA GLY A 61 2.20 8.05 -10.80
C GLY A 61 3.72 7.91 -10.78
N CYS A 62 4.29 7.00 -10.00
CA CYS A 62 5.66 6.54 -10.26
C CYS A 62 5.71 5.80 -11.60
N ASP A 63 6.73 6.08 -12.41
CA ASP A 63 6.98 5.40 -13.70
C ASP A 63 7.42 3.93 -13.55
N THR A 64 7.46 3.43 -12.32
CA THR A 64 7.93 2.09 -11.97
C THR A 64 6.86 1.31 -11.22
N ASN A 65 6.76 0.01 -11.50
CA ASN A 65 5.93 -0.90 -10.72
C ASN A 65 6.37 -0.93 -9.24
N PRO A 66 5.43 -1.11 -8.30
CA PRO A 66 5.75 -1.18 -6.87
C PRO A 66 6.54 -2.44 -6.55
N TYR A 67 7.54 -2.29 -5.68
CA TYR A 67 8.13 -3.41 -4.94
C TYR A 67 7.47 -3.49 -3.57
N TRP A 68 7.25 -4.70 -3.07
CA TRP A 68 6.48 -4.90 -1.84
C TRP A 68 7.40 -5.26 -0.67
N THR A 69 7.28 -4.53 0.43
CA THR A 69 8.00 -4.77 1.68
C THR A 69 7.04 -4.74 2.86
N ASP A 70 7.43 -5.29 4.00
CA ASP A 70 6.66 -5.20 5.23
C ASP A 70 7.11 -3.98 6.03
N TRP A 71 6.17 -3.08 6.32
CA TRP A 71 6.43 -1.89 7.12
C TRP A 71 5.67 -1.96 8.43
N THR A 72 6.39 -1.94 9.55
CA THR A 72 5.82 -1.88 10.90
C THR A 72 5.73 -0.45 11.42
N VAL A 73 4.54 -0.02 11.84
CA VAL A 73 4.26 1.31 12.41
C VAL A 73 3.54 1.19 13.74
N LYS A 74 3.72 2.16 14.64
CA LYS A 74 2.87 2.26 15.83
C LYS A 74 1.45 2.67 15.42
N LYS A 75 0.43 2.09 16.05
CA LYS A 75 -0.98 2.42 15.79
C LYS A 75 -1.25 3.92 15.95
N ASN A 76 -0.74 4.53 17.01
CA ASN A 76 -0.92 5.96 17.29
C ASN A 76 -0.27 6.91 16.25
N ALA A 77 0.61 6.39 15.38
CA ALA A 77 1.21 7.12 14.28
C ALA A 77 0.29 7.22 13.07
N ILE A 78 -0.69 6.31 12.93
CA ILE A 78 -1.67 6.34 11.84
C ILE A 78 -2.72 7.41 12.15
N LYS A 79 -2.81 8.44 11.29
CA LYS A 79 -3.73 9.58 11.47
C LYS A 79 -5.02 9.42 10.69
N SER A 80 -4.93 8.83 9.52
CA SER A 80 -6.07 8.57 8.64
C SER A 80 -5.70 7.51 7.62
N PHE A 81 -6.71 7.01 6.92
CA PHE A 81 -6.55 6.13 5.78
C PHE A 81 -7.67 6.37 4.77
N VAL A 82 -7.40 6.11 3.50
CA VAL A 82 -8.36 6.29 2.40
C VAL A 82 -8.30 5.14 1.41
N LYS A 83 -9.47 4.66 1.00
CA LYS A 83 -9.60 3.63 -0.04
C LYS A 83 -9.11 4.20 -1.36
N LEU A 84 -8.17 3.51 -2.00
CA LEU A 84 -7.73 3.84 -3.35
C LEU A 84 -8.72 3.28 -4.37
N PRO A 85 -8.95 3.99 -5.49
CA PRO A 85 -9.74 3.44 -6.58
C PRO A 85 -9.07 2.16 -7.08
N GLU A 86 -9.87 1.15 -7.38
CA GLU A 86 -9.36 0.03 -8.17
C GLU A 86 -8.87 0.57 -9.52
N PRO A 87 -7.71 0.12 -10.01
CA PRO A 87 -7.28 0.50 -11.34
C PRO A 87 -8.41 0.18 -12.32
N GLN A 88 -8.91 1.16 -13.07
CA GLN A 88 -9.99 0.96 -14.04
C GLN A 88 -9.57 0.11 -15.26
N VAL A 89 -8.44 -0.59 -15.18
CA VAL A 89 -7.90 -1.39 -16.29
C VAL A 89 -7.98 -2.87 -15.93
N LYS A 90 -9.04 -3.53 -16.41
CA LYS A 90 -9.02 -4.98 -16.63
C LYS A 90 -7.99 -5.25 -17.74
N ILE A 91 -6.73 -5.48 -17.39
CA ILE A 91 -5.77 -6.04 -18.35
C ILE A 91 -6.03 -7.55 -18.35
N ASN A 92 -6.79 -8.02 -19.34
CA ASN A 92 -6.92 -9.45 -19.60
C ASN A 92 -5.59 -9.91 -20.20
N TYR A 93 -4.83 -10.73 -19.48
CA TYR A 93 -3.61 -11.38 -19.99
C TYR A 93 -3.94 -12.75 -20.59
N ASP A 94 -5.11 -12.90 -21.20
CA ASP A 94 -5.36 -14.06 -22.06
C ASP A 94 -4.51 -13.85 -23.31
N TYR A 95 -3.32 -14.45 -23.27
CA TYR A 95 -2.44 -14.62 -24.40
C TYR A 95 -3.18 -15.50 -25.42
N ASN A 96 -3.75 -14.88 -26.45
CA ASN A 96 -4.23 -15.62 -27.62
C ASN A 96 -3.02 -15.93 -28.51
N GLU A 97 -2.63 -17.21 -28.57
CA GLU A 97 -1.58 -17.72 -29.44
C GLU A 97 -1.90 -17.63 -30.94
N GLU A 98 -3.07 -17.12 -31.33
CA GLU A 98 -3.57 -17.15 -32.71
C GLU A 98 -3.28 -15.88 -33.54
N ASP A 99 -2.59 -14.87 -32.99
CA ASP A 99 -2.27 -13.62 -33.72
C ASP A 99 -0.89 -13.60 -34.42
N PHE A 100 -0.29 -14.76 -34.72
CA PHE A 100 0.90 -14.86 -35.59
C PHE A 100 0.76 -15.94 -36.67
#